data_AF-I1BS83-F1
#
_entry.id   AF-I1BS83-F1
#
_cell.length_a   1.000
_cell.length_b   1.000
_cell.length_c   1.000
_cell.angle_alpha   90.00
_cell.angle_beta   90.00
_cell.angle_gamma   90.00
#
_symmetry.space_group_name_H-M   'P 1'
#
loop_
_entity.id
_entity.type
_entity.pdbx_description
1 polymer ?
#
loop_
_entity_poly.entity_id
_entity_poly.type
_entity_poly.pdbx_seq_one_letter_code
_entity_poly.pdbx_strand_id
1 'polypeptide(L)' 'MQHYVRQLTKNCVPSAVKVTKCLENDIGKNVGVERVHKVLRKSVLGAIEKPKKPLLSTKNIRNKLSWCIAQSNSTVDD' A
#
# COMPACT_ATOMS: atom_id res chain seq x y z
N MET A 1 -14.02 -18.27 -7.69
CA MET A 1 -12.81 -17.83 -8.43
C MET A 1 -12.20 -16.55 -7.88
N GLN A 2 -12.93 -15.42 -7.78
CA GLN A 2 -12.36 -14.16 -7.28
C GLN A 2 -11.82 -14.27 -5.83
N HIS A 3 -12.53 -14.99 -4.95
CA HIS A 3 -12.10 -15.20 -3.57
C HIS A 3 -10.79 -16.00 -3.44
N TYR A 4 -10.53 -16.96 -4.33
CA TYR A 4 -9.35 -17.82 -4.27
C TYR A 4 -8.09 -17.08 -4.74
N VAL A 5 -8.20 -16.33 -5.85
CA VAL A 5 -7.11 -15.47 -6.33
C VAL A 5 -6.76 -14.43 -5.28
N ARG A 6 -7.76 -13.87 -4.59
CA ARG A 6 -7.57 -12.89 -3.51
C ARG A 6 -6.78 -13.48 -2.32
N GLN A 7 -7.05 -14.74 -1.95
CA GLN A 7 -6.28 -15.45 -0.91
C GLN A 7 -4.83 -15.69 -1.34
N LEU A 8 -4.59 -16.13 -2.58
CA LEU A 8 -3.24 -16.32 -3.12
C LEU A 8 -2.43 -15.01 -3.18
N THR A 9 -3.09 -13.88 -3.49
CA THR A 9 -2.43 -12.56 -3.46
C THR A 9 -2.09 -12.06 -2.06
N LYS A 10 -2.86 -12.42 -1.02
CA LYS A 10 -2.53 -12.05 0.36
C LYS A 10 -1.19 -12.67 0.80
N ASN A 11 -0.81 -13.80 0.22
CA ASN A 11 0.45 -14.49 0.48
C ASN A 11 1.61 -14.03 -0.43
N CYS A 12 1.55 -12.81 -0.99
CA CYS A 12 2.67 -12.20 -1.71
C CYS A 12 3.23 -13.03 -2.87
N VAL A 13 2.38 -13.49 -3.79
CA VAL A 13 2.86 -13.95 -5.11
C VAL A 13 2.78 -12.76 -6.09
N PRO A 14 3.87 -12.04 -6.36
CA PRO A 14 3.85 -10.78 -7.12
C PRO A 14 3.68 -10.99 -8.63
N SER A 15 3.70 -12.24 -9.11
CA SER A 15 3.72 -12.57 -10.53
C SER A 15 2.52 -13.43 -10.91
N ALA A 16 1.80 -12.99 -11.94
CA ALA A 16 0.66 -13.71 -12.47
C ALA A 16 1.00 -15.10 -12.97
N VAL A 17 2.20 -15.31 -13.53
CA VAL A 17 2.65 -16.62 -14.01
C VAL A 17 2.73 -17.63 -12.87
N LYS A 18 3.27 -17.19 -11.72
CA LYS A 18 3.32 -18.02 -10.51
C LYS A 18 1.91 -18.29 -9.97
N VAL A 19 1.03 -17.28 -9.98
CA VAL A 19 -0.37 -17.44 -9.56
C VAL A 19 -1.13 -18.41 -10.46
N THR A 20 -0.93 -18.36 -11.79
CA THR A 20 -1.52 -19.30 -12.73
C THR A 20 -1.04 -20.73 -12.47
N LYS A 21 0.27 -20.93 -12.27
CA LYS A 21 0.83 -22.25 -11.96
C LYS A 21 0.32 -22.81 -10.63
N CYS A 22 0.14 -21.98 -9.62
CA CYS A 22 -0.48 -22.39 -8.35
C CYS A 22 -1.97 -22.76 -8.56
N LEU A 23 -2.73 -21.98 -9.34
CA LEU A 23 -4.13 -22.27 -9.65
C LEU A 23 -4.32 -23.59 -10.41
N GLU A 24 -3.40 -23.88 -11.33
CA GLU A 24 -3.37 -25.15 -12.05
C GLU A 24 -3.10 -26.32 -11.12
N ASN A 25 -2.14 -26.18 -10.19
CA ASN A 25 -1.79 -27.26 -9.26
C ASN A 25 -2.82 -27.46 -8.14
N ASP A 26 -3.37 -26.38 -7.56
CA ASP A 26 -4.31 -26.46 -6.43
C ASP A 26 -5.73 -26.85 -6.86
N ILE A 27 -6.17 -26.43 -8.06
CA ILE A 27 -7.58 -26.55 -8.50
C ILE A 27 -7.70 -27.33 -9.81
N GLY A 28 -6.58 -27.74 -10.44
CA GLY A 28 -6.59 -28.43 -11.73
C GLY A 28 -7.10 -27.57 -12.88
N LYS A 29 -7.14 -26.24 -12.71
CA LYS A 29 -7.85 -25.33 -13.62
C LYS A 29 -6.87 -24.40 -14.32
N ASN A 30 -6.76 -24.54 -15.63
CA ASN A 30 -5.98 -23.63 -16.46
C ASN A 30 -6.71 -22.28 -16.55
N VAL A 31 -6.14 -21.27 -15.88
CA VAL A 31 -6.66 -19.90 -15.92
C VAL A 31 -5.65 -19.05 -16.69
N GLY A 32 -6.06 -18.57 -17.87
CA GLY A 32 -5.21 -17.73 -18.70
C GLY A 32 -4.56 -16.59 -17.91
N VAL A 33 -3.25 -16.41 -18.12
CA VAL A 33 -2.39 -15.43 -17.41
C VAL A 33 -2.99 -14.02 -17.45
N GLU A 34 -3.64 -13.65 -18.55
CA GLU A 34 -4.29 -12.35 -18.70
C GLU A 34 -5.48 -12.14 -17.75
N ARG A 35 -6.27 -13.19 -17.49
CA ARG A 35 -7.36 -13.14 -16.50
C ARG A 35 -6.79 -13.00 -15.10
N VAL A 36 -5.67 -13.69 -14.81
CA VAL A 36 -4.94 -13.54 -13.55
C VAL A 36 -4.41 -12.11 -13.41
N HIS A 37 -3.77 -11.54 -14.44
CA HIS A 37 -3.32 -10.14 -14.46
C HIS A 37 -4.46 -9.16 -14.16
N LYS A 38 -5.63 -9.34 -14.76
CA LYS A 38 -6.78 -8.45 -14.56
C LYS A 38 -7.29 -8.49 -13.12
N VAL A 39 -7.33 -9.67 -12.51
CA VAL A 39 -7.74 -9.84 -11.10
C VAL A 39 -6.67 -9.31 -10.15
N LEU A 40 -5.39 -9.60 -10.43
CA LEU A 40 -4.25 -9.07 -9.67
C LEU A 40 -4.25 -7.55 -9.68
N ARG A 41 -4.39 -6.91 -10.85
CA ARG A 41 -4.48 -5.45 -10.94
C ARG A 41 -5.64 -4.92 -10.11
N LYS A 42 -6.84 -5.52 -10.19
CA LYS A 42 -7.98 -5.08 -9.37
C LYS A 42 -7.72 -5.23 -7.86
N SER A 43 -7.11 -6.34 -7.44
CA SER A 43 -6.80 -6.60 -6.03
C SER A 43 -5.68 -5.73 -5.50
N VAL A 44 -4.63 -5.50 -6.30
CA VAL A 44 -3.47 -4.68 -5.93
C VAL A 44 -3.83 -3.20 -5.99
N LEU A 45 -4.50 -2.73 -7.05
CA LEU A 45 -4.94 -1.33 -7.15
C LEU A 45 -5.96 -0.96 -6.06
N GLY A 46 -6.78 -1.92 -5.59
CA GLY A 46 -7.67 -1.71 -4.45
C GLY A 46 -6.97 -1.76 -3.08
N ALA A 47 -5.77 -2.33 -3.00
CA ALA A 47 -5.00 -2.49 -1.75
C ALA A 47 -3.85 -1.48 -1.61
N ILE A 48 -3.54 -0.71 -2.64
CA ILE A 48 -2.64 0.45 -2.51
C ILE A 48 -3.45 1.60 -1.91
N GLU A 49 -3.80 1.46 -0.63
CA GLU A 49 -3.95 2.66 0.19
C GLU A 49 -2.58 3.33 0.14
N LYS A 50 -2.44 4.36 -0.70
CA LYS A 50 -1.19 5.11 -0.81
C LYS A 50 -0.81 5.52 0.61
N PRO A 51 0.38 5.17 1.11
CA PRO A 51 0.80 5.64 2.42
C PRO A 51 0.63 7.16 2.42
N LYS A 52 -0.25 7.64 3.30
CA LYS A 52 -0.60 9.06 3.37
C LYS A 52 0.70 9.80 3.68
N LYS A 53 1.23 10.52 2.69
CA LYS A 53 2.44 11.32 2.90
C LYS A 53 2.16 12.22 4.10
N PRO A 54 3.05 12.25 5.11
CA PRO A 54 2.88 13.21 6.18
C PRO A 54 2.90 14.61 5.55
N LEU A 55 1.94 15.47 5.94
CA LEU A 55 1.78 16.83 5.41
C LEU A 55 3.06 17.67 5.58
N LEU A 56 3.90 17.30 6.55
CA LEU A 56 5.18 17.91 6.84
C LEU A 56 6.22 16.82 7.12
N SER A 57 7.44 17.01 6.61
CA SER A 57 8.59 16.23 7.05
C SER A 57 8.83 16.42 8.56
N THR A 58 9.34 15.40 9.25
CA THR A 58 9.73 15.47 10.68
C THR A 58 10.61 16.67 10.98
N LYS A 59 11.48 17.05 10.04
CA LYS A 59 12.33 18.26 10.15
C LYS A 59 11.50 19.55 10.19
N ASN A 60 10.47 19.63 9.35
CA ASN A 60 9.62 20.81 9.23
C ASN A 60 8.69 20.97 10.45
N ILE A 61 8.23 19.84 11.03
CA ILE A 61 7.49 19.83 12.30
C ILE A 61 8.35 20.39 13.44
N ARG A 62 9.60 19.92 13.56
CA ARG A 62 10.54 20.41 14.60
C ARG A 62 10.80 21.90 14.47
N ASN A 63 11.09 22.37 13.25
CA ASN A 63 11.35 23.79 12.99
C ASN A 63 10.14 24.65 13.37
N LYS A 64 8.92 24.21 13.03
CA LYS A 64 7.68 24.94 13.36
C LYS A 64 7.43 25.00 14.87
N LEU A 65 7.69 23.90 15.60
CA LEU A 65 7.57 23.86 17.06
C LEU A 65 8.59 24.78 17.73
N SER A 66 9.86 24.75 17.30
CA SER A 66 10.89 25.65 17.82
C SER A 66 10.55 27.12 17.60
N TRP A 67 9.99 27.45 16.42
CA TRP A 67 9.54 28.81 16.13
C TRP A 67 8.37 29.24 17.02
N CYS A 68 7.37 28.38 17.23
CA CYS A 68 6.25 28.66 18.14
C CYS A 68 6.72 28.90 19.58
N ILE A 69 7.64 28.07 20.09
CA ILE A 69 8.18 28.23 21.46
C ILE A 69 8.94 29.55 21.59
N ALA A 70 9.77 29.89 20.60
CA ALA A 70 10.50 31.16 20.58
C ALA A 70 9.56 32.38 20.54
N GLN A 71 8.47 32.29 19.77
CA GLN A 71 7.46 33.35 19.67
C GLN A 71 6.68 33.54 20.99
N SER A 72 6.30 32.44 21.66
CA SER A 72 5.62 32.50 22.96
C SER A 72 6.50 33.08 24.06
N ASN A 73 7.80 32.77 24.05
CA ASN A 73 8.75 33.34 25.01
C ASN A 73 9.06 34.82 24.75
N SER A 74 8.82 35.31 23.53
CA SER A 74 9.00 36.72 23.16
C SER A 74 7.80 37.60 23.55
N THR A 75 6.73 37.03 24.12
CA THR A 75 5.50 37.76 24.50
C THR A 75 5.33 37.91 26.02
N VAL A 76 6.38 37.65 26.81
CA VAL A 76 6.40 37.87 28.26
C VAL A 76 7.54 38.84 28.58
N ASP A 77 7.33 40.13 28.32
CA ASP A 77 8.06 41.25 28.94
C ASP A 77 7.31 42.56 28.61
N ASP A 78 6.47 43.00 29.56
CA ASP A 78 6.26 44.41 29.96
C ASP A 78 6.24 44.43 31.50
#